data_AF-A0A8J2Z5Y6-F1
#
_entry.id   AF-A0A8J2Z5Y6-F1
#
_cell.length_a   1.000
_cell.length_b   1.000
_cell.length_c   1.000
_cell.angle_alpha   90.00
_cell.angle_beta   90.00
_cell.angle_gamma   90.00
#
_symmetry.space_group_name_H-M   'P 1'
#
loop_
_entity.id
_entity.type
_entity.pdbx_description
1 polymer ?
#
loop_
_entity_poly.entity_id
_entity_poly.type
_entity_poly.pdbx_seq_one_letter_code
_entity_poly.pdbx_strand_id
1 'polypeptide(L)'
;MSFYHGVEVVEIDGGARPIQTVKSSVIGLIGTAPDADSTAFPLNVPVLIAGNRTEAAKLGSNGTLPDAIDGIFDQIGAMVIVVRVEHSDDNAQMLTNVQGGIDATTGARTGVQAFLDAGSKLGLTPRILIAPQFSNEVGIVQELMGIAERLKAVIIAEAPSTTDTAAIAYQKNFGSARVYVIDPRVMVLANGVEVAKPASPRVAGLMARIDKTYGWHYSPSNHEIYGVTGTERPIDFELNGECRANYLNENKISTIINQSGFRLWGNLTCSNDPKWQFLSVRRTADMLNESLLYAHNWAVDRGISKTFVDDIVMSVNGFLRSLVAQGRILGGKCWADPELNSENEIANGHITFSFDFTPVYPSQHITFNSHLVNDYISEIF
;
A
#
# COMPACT_ATOMS: atom_id res chain seq x y z
N MET A 1 49.56 -15.23 -18.41
CA MET A 1 48.60 -15.47 -19.50
C MET A 1 48.80 -16.89 -19.98
N SER A 2 47.75 -17.72 -19.89
CA SER A 2 47.73 -19.05 -20.48
C SER A 2 47.70 -18.91 -22.00
N PHE A 3 48.59 -19.59 -22.72
CA PHE A 3 48.60 -19.63 -24.19
C PHE A 3 47.27 -20.20 -24.69
N TYR A 4 46.57 -19.46 -25.56
CA TYR A 4 45.32 -19.88 -26.19
C TYR A 4 45.50 -19.89 -27.71
N HIS A 5 45.15 -21.01 -28.36
CA HIS A 5 45.23 -21.18 -29.80
C HIS A 5 43.84 -21.50 -30.37
N GLY A 6 43.12 -20.47 -30.83
CA GLY A 6 41.76 -20.56 -31.35
C GLY A 6 41.08 -19.19 -31.42
N VAL A 7 39.83 -19.14 -31.86
CA VAL A 7 38.96 -17.95 -31.76
C VAL A 7 38.16 -18.05 -30.47
N GLU A 8 38.23 -17.04 -29.62
CA GLU A 8 37.44 -16.93 -28.39
C GLU A 8 36.47 -15.76 -28.53
N VAL A 9 35.22 -15.98 -28.15
CA VAL A 9 34.27 -14.88 -27.94
C VAL A 9 34.14 -14.72 -26.44
N VAL A 10 34.60 -13.58 -25.94
CA VAL A 10 34.35 -13.16 -24.56
C VAL A 10 33.18 -12.19 -24.61
N GLU A 11 32.05 -12.58 -24.03
CA GLU A 11 30.94 -11.66 -23.83
C GLU A 11 31.32 -10.68 -22.72
N ILE A 12 31.50 -9.41 -23.08
CA ILE A 12 31.76 -8.32 -22.16
C ILE A 12 30.43 -7.60 -21.91
N ASP A 13 29.75 -7.97 -20.82
CA ASP A 13 28.57 -7.28 -20.36
C ASP A 13 28.96 -5.98 -19.62
N GLY A 14 29.11 -4.90 -20.37
CA GLY A 14 29.35 -3.55 -19.84
C GLY A 14 28.09 -2.69 -19.80
N GLY A 15 27.96 -1.83 -18.78
CA GLY A 15 26.94 -0.79 -18.71
C GLY A 15 26.00 -0.86 -17.51
N ALA A 16 25.26 0.22 -17.31
CA ALA A 16 24.32 0.35 -16.20
C ALA A 16 23.16 -0.65 -16.35
N ARG A 17 22.96 -1.49 -15.32
CA ARG A 17 21.85 -2.45 -15.28
C ARG A 17 20.52 -1.71 -15.05
N PRO A 18 19.46 -2.01 -15.80
CA PRO A 18 18.17 -1.35 -15.62
C PRO A 18 17.50 -1.80 -14.31
N ILE A 19 16.94 -0.85 -13.57
CA ILE A 19 16.16 -1.10 -12.36
C ILE A 19 14.69 -1.18 -12.74
N GLN A 20 14.01 -2.24 -12.30
CA GLN A 20 12.57 -2.39 -12.43
C GLN A 20 11.89 -2.03 -11.12
N THR A 21 10.71 -1.40 -11.22
CA THR A 21 9.90 -1.12 -10.04
C THR A 21 9.31 -2.41 -9.47
N VAL A 22 9.35 -2.57 -8.15
CA VAL A 22 8.65 -3.67 -7.47
C VAL A 22 7.14 -3.60 -7.68
N LYS A 23 6.44 -4.74 -7.54
CA LYS A 23 4.97 -4.77 -7.60
C LYS A 23 4.38 -3.96 -6.45
N SER A 24 3.58 -2.95 -6.77
CA SER A 24 3.05 -1.98 -5.81
C SER A 24 1.72 -2.37 -5.16
N SER A 25 0.98 -3.29 -5.79
CA SER A 25 -0.44 -3.56 -5.53
C SER A 25 -0.75 -4.98 -5.07
N VAL A 26 0.22 -5.66 -4.44
CA VAL A 26 -0.04 -6.96 -3.78
C VAL A 26 -0.75 -6.70 -2.45
N ILE A 27 -1.96 -7.23 -2.30
CA ILE A 27 -2.79 -7.05 -1.09
C ILE A 27 -2.56 -8.23 -0.15
N GLY A 28 -2.22 -7.97 1.11
CA GLY A 28 -2.27 -8.93 2.20
C GLY A 28 -3.63 -8.86 2.87
N LEU A 29 -4.41 -9.94 2.79
CA LEU A 29 -5.73 -10.07 3.38
C LEU A 29 -5.71 -11.15 4.45
N ILE A 30 -6.18 -10.83 5.65
CA ILE A 30 -6.35 -11.81 6.74
C ILE A 30 -7.81 -11.88 7.18
N GLY A 31 -8.28 -13.08 7.51
CA GLY A 31 -9.62 -13.28 8.03
C GLY A 31 -10.02 -14.74 8.19
N THR A 32 -11.32 -14.97 8.41
CA THR A 32 -11.90 -16.29 8.58
C THR A 32 -12.53 -16.80 7.29
N ALA A 33 -12.47 -18.13 7.13
CA ALA A 33 -13.24 -18.85 6.12
C ALA A 33 -13.47 -20.28 6.62
N PRO A 34 -14.52 -20.54 7.42
CA PRO A 34 -14.76 -21.87 7.98
C PRO A 34 -14.90 -22.96 6.91
N ASP A 35 -15.58 -22.63 5.80
CA ASP A 35 -15.89 -23.57 4.72
C ASP A 35 -14.78 -23.69 3.66
N ALA A 36 -13.63 -23.02 3.86
CA ALA A 36 -12.56 -23.07 2.87
C ALA A 36 -11.92 -24.46 2.79
N ASP A 37 -11.59 -24.86 1.56
CA ASP A 37 -10.76 -26.04 1.30
C ASP A 37 -9.46 -25.91 2.09
N SER A 38 -9.29 -26.76 3.10
CA SER A 38 -8.15 -26.73 4.03
C SER A 38 -6.82 -27.09 3.36
N THR A 39 -6.85 -27.75 2.21
CA THR A 39 -5.65 -28.04 1.42
C THR A 39 -5.25 -26.84 0.58
N ALA A 40 -6.23 -26.15 -0.01
CA ALA A 40 -5.98 -24.95 -0.79
C ALA A 40 -5.65 -23.74 0.08
N PHE A 41 -6.31 -23.60 1.23
CA PHE A 41 -6.14 -22.53 2.21
C PHE A 41 -5.91 -23.10 3.62
N PRO A 42 -4.70 -23.61 3.89
CA PRO A 42 -4.32 -24.06 5.22
C PRO A 42 -4.27 -22.88 6.20
N LEU A 43 -4.58 -23.17 7.47
CA LEU A 43 -4.58 -22.16 8.53
C LEU A 43 -3.19 -21.54 8.70
N ASN A 44 -3.14 -20.23 8.88
CA ASN A 44 -1.93 -19.45 9.16
C ASN A 44 -0.84 -19.53 8.09
N VAL A 45 -1.16 -20.01 6.88
CA VAL A 45 -0.23 -20.05 5.76
C VAL A 45 -0.65 -19.04 4.70
N PRO A 46 0.26 -18.16 4.25
CA PRO A 46 -0.05 -17.23 3.17
C PRO A 46 -0.22 -17.98 1.85
N VAL A 47 -1.35 -17.75 1.18
CA VAL A 47 -1.69 -18.33 -0.13
C VAL A 47 -1.99 -17.23 -1.13
N LEU A 48 -1.43 -17.32 -2.33
CA LEU A 48 -1.69 -16.36 -3.40
C LEU A 48 -2.98 -16.71 -4.15
N ILE A 49 -3.85 -15.70 -4.32
CA ILE A 49 -4.92 -15.68 -5.32
C ILE A 49 -4.54 -14.64 -6.37
N ALA A 50 -4.31 -15.07 -7.61
CA ALA A 50 -3.85 -14.22 -8.70
C ALA A 50 -5.00 -13.63 -9.52
N GLY A 51 -5.95 -12.96 -8.85
CA GLY A 51 -7.12 -12.35 -9.51
C GLY A 51 -8.14 -13.36 -10.06
N ASN A 52 -7.98 -14.65 -9.78
CA ASN A 52 -8.84 -15.71 -10.29
C ASN A 52 -10.02 -15.98 -9.34
N ARG A 53 -11.24 -15.68 -9.81
CA ARG A 53 -12.48 -15.92 -9.04
C ARG A 53 -12.74 -17.41 -8.74
N THR A 54 -12.24 -18.31 -9.58
CA THR A 54 -12.38 -19.77 -9.35
C THR A 54 -11.50 -20.25 -8.20
N GLU A 55 -10.29 -19.69 -8.06
CA GLU A 55 -9.43 -19.98 -6.91
C GLU A 55 -10.03 -19.40 -5.63
N ALA A 56 -10.55 -18.17 -5.70
CA ALA A 56 -11.24 -17.53 -4.59
C ALA A 56 -12.49 -18.30 -4.12
N ALA A 57 -13.21 -18.95 -5.03
CA ALA A 57 -14.40 -19.75 -4.67
C ALA A 57 -14.09 -20.90 -3.69
N LYS A 58 -12.83 -21.37 -3.64
CA LYS A 58 -12.39 -22.39 -2.66
C LYS A 58 -12.30 -21.86 -1.23
N LEU A 59 -12.48 -20.55 -1.00
CA LEU A 59 -12.66 -19.98 0.34
C LEU A 59 -14.05 -20.30 0.94
N GLY A 60 -14.99 -20.80 0.12
CA GLY A 60 -16.35 -21.07 0.56
C GLY A 60 -17.20 -19.81 0.65
N SER A 61 -18.29 -19.85 1.42
CA SER A 61 -19.29 -18.78 1.49
C SER A 61 -19.43 -18.12 2.86
N ASN A 62 -18.92 -18.77 3.92
CA ASN A 62 -18.95 -18.21 5.27
C ASN A 62 -17.60 -17.62 5.70
N GLY A 63 -17.64 -16.73 6.70
CA GLY A 63 -16.47 -16.02 7.21
C GLY A 63 -16.26 -14.66 6.56
N THR A 64 -15.12 -14.02 6.86
CA THR A 64 -14.82 -12.66 6.38
C THR A 64 -14.08 -12.63 5.05
N LEU A 65 -13.34 -13.70 4.71
CA LEU A 65 -12.49 -13.72 3.51
C LEU A 65 -13.25 -13.76 2.18
N PRO A 66 -14.33 -14.55 2.00
CA PRO A 66 -15.05 -14.57 0.73
C PRO A 66 -15.60 -13.19 0.33
N ASP A 67 -16.25 -12.51 1.28
CA ASP A 67 -16.79 -11.16 1.09
C ASP A 67 -15.69 -10.12 0.80
N ALA A 68 -14.55 -10.23 1.50
CA ALA A 68 -13.44 -9.32 1.31
C ALA A 68 -12.81 -9.48 -0.09
N ILE A 69 -12.62 -10.72 -0.54
CA ILE A 69 -12.11 -10.99 -1.89
C ILE A 69 -13.06 -10.47 -2.96
N ASP A 70 -14.38 -10.67 -2.80
CA ASP A 70 -15.35 -10.14 -3.75
C ASP A 70 -15.28 -8.61 -3.81
N GLY A 71 -15.22 -7.93 -2.67
CA GLY A 71 -15.05 -6.47 -2.62
C GLY A 71 -13.76 -5.96 -3.28
N ILE A 72 -12.65 -6.69 -3.19
CA ILE A 72 -11.42 -6.37 -3.93
C ILE A 72 -11.65 -6.55 -5.44
N PHE A 73 -12.24 -7.68 -5.83
CA PHE A 73 -12.42 -8.08 -7.23
C PHE A 73 -13.54 -7.33 -7.95
N ASP A 74 -14.42 -6.62 -7.24
CA ASP A 74 -15.31 -5.60 -7.79
C ASP A 74 -14.52 -4.44 -8.42
N GLN A 75 -13.34 -4.12 -7.88
CA GLN A 75 -12.50 -3.05 -8.43
C GLN A 75 -11.59 -3.57 -9.53
N ILE A 76 -10.88 -4.67 -9.26
CA ILE A 76 -9.92 -5.28 -10.18
C ILE A 76 -9.53 -6.69 -9.70
N GLY A 77 -9.21 -7.60 -10.64
CA GLY A 77 -8.55 -8.87 -10.34
C GLY A 77 -7.11 -8.67 -9.84
N ALA A 78 -6.96 -8.22 -8.59
CA ALA A 78 -5.69 -7.96 -7.93
C ALA A 78 -4.98 -9.26 -7.50
N MET A 79 -3.67 -9.17 -7.26
CA MET A 79 -2.93 -10.22 -6.55
C MET A 79 -3.20 -10.09 -5.05
N VAL A 80 -3.81 -11.12 -4.46
CA VAL A 80 -4.15 -11.13 -3.04
C VAL A 80 -3.45 -12.29 -2.35
N ILE A 81 -2.67 -12.00 -1.33
CA ILE A 81 -2.08 -12.97 -0.42
C ILE A 81 -3.04 -13.11 0.75
N VAL A 82 -3.73 -14.25 0.80
CA VAL A 82 -4.71 -14.58 1.82
C VAL A 82 -4.06 -15.36 2.94
N VAL A 83 -4.29 -14.92 4.18
CA VAL A 83 -3.99 -15.68 5.40
C VAL A 83 -5.33 -16.04 6.04
N ARG A 84 -5.65 -17.33 6.05
CA ARG A 84 -6.83 -17.86 6.74
C ARG A 84 -6.49 -18.14 8.19
N VAL A 85 -7.27 -17.61 9.12
CA VAL A 85 -7.18 -17.96 10.55
C VAL A 85 -8.37 -18.82 10.98
N GLU A 86 -8.20 -19.51 12.10
CA GLU A 86 -9.27 -20.34 12.67
C GLU A 86 -10.41 -19.46 13.18
N HIS A 87 -11.64 -19.84 12.84
CA HIS A 87 -12.84 -19.16 13.29
C HIS A 87 -13.18 -19.54 14.72
N SER A 88 -13.62 -18.57 15.51
CA SER A 88 -14.15 -18.77 16.86
C SER A 88 -15.38 -17.90 17.05
N ASP A 89 -16.42 -18.46 17.67
CA ASP A 89 -17.62 -17.69 18.06
C ASP A 89 -17.37 -16.82 19.31
N ASP A 90 -16.34 -17.14 20.10
CA ASP A 90 -15.83 -16.23 21.14
C ASP A 90 -14.96 -15.15 20.49
N ASN A 91 -15.36 -13.89 20.68
CA ASN A 91 -14.69 -12.72 20.12
C ASN A 91 -13.26 -12.57 20.65
N ALA A 92 -13.00 -12.87 21.93
CA ALA A 92 -11.66 -12.74 22.49
C ALA A 92 -10.69 -13.76 21.85
N GLN A 93 -11.13 -15.00 21.70
CA GLN A 93 -10.37 -16.02 20.98
C GLN A 93 -10.24 -15.70 19.48
N MET A 94 -11.28 -15.16 18.85
CA MET A 94 -11.22 -14.75 17.43
C MET A 94 -10.15 -13.67 17.21
N LEU A 95 -10.14 -12.62 18.05
CA LEU A 95 -9.11 -11.59 17.97
C LEU A 95 -7.72 -12.14 18.26
N THR A 96 -7.59 -13.08 19.20
CA THR A 96 -6.33 -13.79 19.46
C THR A 96 -5.84 -14.54 18.22
N ASN A 97 -6.74 -15.22 17.51
CA ASN A 97 -6.41 -15.96 16.29
C ASN A 97 -5.95 -15.02 15.14
N VAL A 98 -6.59 -13.85 15.00
CA VAL A 98 -6.21 -12.84 13.99
C VAL A 98 -4.89 -12.16 14.36
N GLN A 99 -4.72 -11.77 15.63
CA GLN A 99 -3.49 -11.17 16.12
C GLN A 99 -2.31 -12.14 15.91
N GLY A 100 -2.53 -13.41 16.26
CA GLY A 100 -1.55 -14.47 16.13
C GLY A 100 -0.27 -14.19 16.92
N GLY A 101 0.82 -14.78 16.46
CA GLY A 101 2.11 -14.72 17.12
C GLY A 101 3.09 -15.72 16.54
N ILE A 102 3.95 -16.26 17.39
CA ILE A 102 4.82 -17.39 17.06
C ILE A 102 4.27 -18.61 17.79
N ASP A 103 3.91 -19.64 17.05
CA ASP A 103 3.55 -20.93 17.62
C ASP A 103 4.78 -21.53 18.33
N ALA A 104 4.68 -21.76 19.63
CA ALA A 104 5.82 -22.19 20.45
C ALA A 104 6.31 -23.61 20.12
N THR A 105 5.48 -24.44 19.49
CA THR A 105 5.80 -25.84 19.18
C THR A 105 6.43 -25.96 17.80
N THR A 106 5.87 -25.27 16.81
CA THR A 106 6.27 -25.36 15.40
C THR A 106 7.21 -24.24 14.96
N GLY A 107 7.27 -23.14 15.72
CA GLY A 107 7.96 -21.91 15.34
C GLY A 107 7.28 -21.15 14.20
N ALA A 108 6.10 -21.59 13.75
CA ALA A 108 5.38 -20.96 12.66
C ALA A 108 4.79 -19.62 13.10
N ARG A 109 4.78 -18.64 12.19
CA ARG A 109 4.06 -17.38 12.40
C ARG A 109 2.58 -17.60 12.14
N THR A 110 1.74 -17.10 13.04
CA THR A 110 0.28 -17.20 12.97
C THR A 110 -0.37 -15.82 12.89
N GLY A 111 -1.63 -15.77 12.48
CA GLY A 111 -2.38 -14.52 12.37
C GLY A 111 -1.69 -13.50 11.45
N VAL A 112 -1.71 -12.22 11.82
CA VAL A 112 -1.12 -11.14 11.01
C VAL A 112 0.39 -11.35 10.79
N GLN A 113 1.09 -11.99 11.73
CA GLN A 113 2.53 -12.26 11.62
C GLN A 113 2.87 -13.15 10.42
N ALA A 114 1.92 -13.97 9.94
CA ALA A 114 2.11 -14.83 8.77
C ALA A 114 2.34 -14.05 7.46
N PHE A 115 1.98 -12.77 7.39
CA PHE A 115 2.30 -11.92 6.23
C PHE A 115 3.81 -11.80 5.97
N LEU A 116 4.64 -11.91 7.01
CA LEU A 116 6.09 -11.86 6.90
C LEU A 116 6.68 -13.07 6.16
N ASP A 117 5.94 -14.18 6.09
CA ASP A 117 6.36 -15.40 5.39
C ASP A 117 6.03 -15.38 3.89
N ALA A 118 5.25 -14.40 3.44
CA ALA A 118 4.82 -14.29 2.05
C ALA A 118 6.00 -14.16 1.08
N GLY A 119 7.01 -13.37 1.43
CA GLY A 119 8.18 -13.15 0.58
C GLY A 119 8.96 -14.44 0.31
N SER A 120 9.18 -15.25 1.34
CA SER A 120 9.95 -16.51 1.21
C SER A 120 9.12 -17.65 0.60
N LYS A 121 7.82 -17.73 0.89
CA LYS A 121 6.96 -18.81 0.39
C LYS A 121 6.43 -18.57 -1.02
N LEU A 122 6.13 -17.32 -1.37
CA LEU A 122 5.42 -16.95 -2.60
C LEU A 122 6.25 -16.09 -3.54
N GLY A 123 7.43 -15.61 -3.11
CA GLY A 123 8.24 -14.65 -3.87
C GLY A 123 7.56 -13.27 -4.02
N LEU A 124 6.54 -12.99 -3.21
CA LEU A 124 5.74 -11.78 -3.28
C LEU A 124 5.57 -11.18 -1.88
N THR A 125 5.81 -9.87 -1.78
CA THR A 125 5.62 -9.12 -0.54
C THR A 125 4.32 -8.30 -0.62
N PRO A 126 3.39 -8.45 0.32
CA PRO A 126 2.20 -7.60 0.33
C PRO A 126 2.57 -6.16 0.69
N ARG A 127 2.03 -5.20 -0.06
CA ARG A 127 2.28 -3.75 0.11
C ARG A 127 1.06 -3.01 0.65
N ILE A 128 -0.10 -3.65 0.66
CA ILE A 128 -1.35 -3.14 1.24
C ILE A 128 -1.87 -4.21 2.18
N LEU A 129 -2.00 -3.92 3.47
CA LEU A 129 -2.46 -4.87 4.49
C LEU A 129 -3.87 -4.51 4.94
N ILE A 130 -4.76 -5.50 4.96
CA ILE A 130 -6.14 -5.34 5.44
C ILE A 130 -6.53 -6.50 6.35
N ALA A 131 -7.28 -6.18 7.40
CA ALA A 131 -7.92 -7.14 8.30
C ALA A 131 -9.40 -6.77 8.44
N PRO A 132 -10.24 -7.05 7.43
CA PRO A 132 -11.62 -6.58 7.39
C PRO A 132 -12.42 -7.12 8.59
N GLN A 133 -13.24 -6.27 9.21
CA GLN A 133 -13.98 -6.56 10.46
C GLN A 133 -13.15 -6.72 11.74
N PHE A 134 -11.82 -6.85 11.64
CA PHE A 134 -10.94 -6.99 12.81
C PHE A 134 -10.09 -5.74 13.03
N SER A 135 -9.87 -4.93 11.98
CA SER A 135 -9.09 -3.71 12.07
C SER A 135 -9.78 -2.60 12.88
N ASN A 136 -11.08 -2.70 13.15
CA ASN A 136 -11.77 -1.82 14.13
C ASN A 136 -11.23 -1.97 15.55
N GLU A 137 -10.57 -3.09 15.85
CA GLU A 137 -9.83 -3.28 17.09
C GLU A 137 -8.44 -2.66 17.00
N VAL A 138 -8.16 -1.68 17.86
CA VAL A 138 -6.90 -0.93 17.87
C VAL A 138 -5.69 -1.87 17.99
N GLY A 139 -5.80 -2.92 18.81
CA GLY A 139 -4.72 -3.89 19.04
C GLY A 139 -4.26 -4.60 17.76
N ILE A 140 -5.17 -4.95 16.86
CA ILE A 140 -4.81 -5.60 15.59
C ILE A 140 -4.02 -4.66 14.69
N VAL A 141 -4.41 -3.38 14.63
CA VAL A 141 -3.69 -2.39 13.82
C VAL A 141 -2.32 -2.05 14.41
N GLN A 142 -2.18 -2.02 15.75
CA GLN A 142 -0.87 -1.84 16.40
C GLN A 142 0.10 -2.97 16.05
N GLU A 143 -0.35 -4.22 16.04
CA GLU A 143 0.47 -5.35 15.62
C GLU A 143 0.84 -5.27 14.13
N LEU A 144 -0.14 -4.91 13.28
CA LEU A 144 0.10 -4.69 11.85
C LEU A 144 1.13 -3.58 11.60
N MET A 145 1.21 -2.54 12.43
CA MET A 145 2.17 -1.44 12.22
C MET A 145 3.62 -1.93 12.23
N GLY A 146 3.99 -2.83 13.15
CA GLY A 146 5.33 -3.42 13.17
C GLY A 146 5.62 -4.27 11.94
N ILE A 147 4.61 -5.00 11.45
CA ILE A 147 4.70 -5.81 10.24
C ILE A 147 4.82 -4.91 9.00
N ALA A 148 4.01 -3.86 8.92
CA ALA A 148 3.98 -2.91 7.81
C ALA A 148 5.32 -2.16 7.67
N GLU A 149 6.01 -1.85 8.77
CA GLU A 149 7.34 -1.23 8.71
C GLU A 149 8.40 -2.16 8.09
N ARG A 150 8.32 -3.47 8.40
CA ARG A 150 9.22 -4.49 7.85
C ARG A 150 8.93 -4.78 6.38
N LEU A 151 7.65 -4.84 6.01
CA LEU A 151 7.22 -5.12 4.66
C LEU A 151 7.14 -3.88 3.78
N LYS A 152 7.47 -2.68 4.29
CA LYS A 152 7.23 -1.39 3.61
C LYS A 152 5.83 -1.32 3.00
N ALA A 153 4.84 -1.73 3.80
CA ALA A 153 3.44 -1.77 3.42
C ALA A 153 2.67 -0.63 4.08
N VAL A 154 1.46 -0.40 3.60
CA VAL A 154 0.45 0.47 4.24
C VAL A 154 -0.72 -0.38 4.72
N ILE A 155 -1.34 0.04 5.82
CA ILE A 155 -2.47 -0.62 6.45
C ILE A 155 -3.71 0.22 6.14
N ILE A 156 -4.73 -0.45 5.63
CA ILE A 156 -6.05 0.17 5.50
C ILE A 156 -6.87 -0.30 6.71
N ALA A 157 -7.06 0.61 7.64
CA ALA A 157 -7.73 0.38 8.91
C ALA A 157 -9.16 0.93 8.86
N GLU A 158 -10.08 0.26 9.54
CA GLU A 158 -11.49 0.59 9.53
C GLU A 158 -11.89 1.13 10.90
N ALA A 159 -12.45 2.34 10.93
CA ALA A 159 -13.04 2.85 12.15
C ALA A 159 -14.32 2.07 12.50
N PRO A 160 -14.83 2.19 13.75
CA PRO A 160 -16.02 1.46 14.19
C PRO A 160 -17.32 1.75 13.41
N SER A 161 -17.36 2.77 12.54
CA SER A 161 -18.53 3.16 11.74
C SER A 161 -19.72 3.74 12.53
N THR A 162 -19.67 3.76 13.86
CA THR A 162 -20.77 4.20 14.73
C THR A 162 -21.00 5.72 14.71
N THR A 163 -20.05 6.51 15.20
CA THR A 163 -20.15 7.98 15.28
C THR A 163 -18.85 8.65 14.86
N ASP A 164 -18.92 9.91 14.44
CA ASP A 164 -17.75 10.72 14.08
C ASP A 164 -16.76 10.80 15.25
N THR A 165 -17.27 10.97 16.47
CA THR A 165 -16.44 11.00 17.69
C THR A 165 -15.73 9.68 17.93
N ALA A 166 -16.39 8.54 17.70
CA ALA A 166 -15.77 7.22 17.83
C ALA A 166 -14.68 7.01 16.76
N ALA A 167 -14.91 7.46 15.52
CA ALA A 167 -13.92 7.40 14.46
C ALA A 167 -12.68 8.25 14.78
N ILE A 168 -12.88 9.47 15.30
CA ILE A 168 -11.78 10.36 15.73
C ILE A 168 -11.04 9.78 16.92
N ALA A 169 -11.74 9.21 17.90
CA ALA A 169 -11.12 8.55 19.04
C ALA A 169 -10.29 7.34 18.60
N TYR A 170 -10.79 6.57 17.64
CA TYR A 170 -10.08 5.44 17.04
C TYR A 170 -8.81 5.91 16.31
N GLN A 171 -8.91 6.93 15.44
CA GLN A 171 -7.77 7.46 14.69
C GLN A 171 -6.63 7.95 15.59
N LYS A 172 -6.96 8.58 16.73
CA LYS A 172 -5.98 9.12 17.70
C LYS A 172 -5.06 8.08 18.32
N ASN A 173 -5.35 6.78 18.18
CA ASN A 173 -4.47 5.72 18.65
C ASN A 173 -3.24 5.51 17.73
N PHE A 174 -3.20 6.14 16.55
CA PHE A 174 -2.16 5.92 15.55
C PHE A 174 -1.44 7.23 15.19
N GLY A 175 -0.11 7.17 15.14
CA GLY A 175 0.78 8.28 14.74
C GLY A 175 1.63 7.98 13.50
N SER A 176 1.32 6.89 12.78
CA SER A 176 2.16 6.34 11.71
C SER A 176 1.69 6.74 10.31
N ALA A 177 2.64 7.07 9.44
CA ALA A 177 2.40 7.30 8.01
C ALA A 177 1.95 6.04 7.25
N ARG A 178 2.01 4.87 7.88
CA ARG A 178 1.60 3.59 7.28
C ARG A 178 0.15 3.24 7.57
N VAL A 179 -0.54 3.96 8.45
CA VAL A 179 -1.95 3.70 8.78
C VAL A 179 -2.82 4.68 8.01
N TYR A 180 -3.78 4.15 7.26
CA TYR A 180 -4.78 4.88 6.51
C TYR A 180 -6.16 4.45 7.01
N VAL A 181 -6.83 5.34 7.76
CA VAL A 181 -8.12 5.05 8.40
C VAL A 181 -9.26 5.42 7.47
N ILE A 182 -10.24 4.52 7.37
CA ILE A 182 -11.48 4.73 6.62
C ILE A 182 -12.68 4.64 7.55
N ASP A 183 -13.61 5.56 7.36
CA ASP A 183 -14.92 5.61 8.02
C ASP A 183 -15.94 6.24 7.06
N PRO A 184 -17.15 5.70 6.87
CA PRO A 184 -17.76 4.53 7.50
C PRO A 184 -17.63 3.25 6.64
N ARG A 185 -18.30 2.17 7.08
CA ARG A 185 -18.58 0.99 6.25
C ARG A 185 -19.45 1.35 5.04
N VAL A 186 -19.46 0.47 4.04
CA VAL A 186 -20.23 0.63 2.80
C VAL A 186 -21.44 -0.30 2.77
N MET A 187 -22.54 0.17 2.21
CA MET A 187 -23.70 -0.67 1.88
C MET A 187 -23.47 -1.31 0.51
N VAL A 188 -23.77 -2.61 0.44
CA VAL A 188 -23.61 -3.41 -0.78
C VAL A 188 -24.81 -4.34 -0.94
N LEU A 189 -25.16 -4.67 -2.18
CA LEU A 189 -26.19 -5.66 -2.45
C LEU A 189 -25.59 -7.07 -2.39
N ALA A 190 -25.90 -7.83 -1.35
CA ALA A 190 -25.52 -9.23 -1.22
C ALA A 190 -26.77 -10.12 -1.18
N ASN A 191 -26.86 -11.11 -2.06
CA ASN A 191 -28.01 -12.02 -2.16
C ASN A 191 -29.38 -11.29 -2.26
N GLY A 192 -29.41 -10.15 -2.97
CA GLY A 192 -30.63 -9.35 -3.15
C GLY A 192 -31.01 -8.46 -1.97
N VAL A 193 -30.19 -8.37 -0.93
CA VAL A 193 -30.41 -7.53 0.26
C VAL A 193 -29.24 -6.57 0.46
N GLU A 194 -29.54 -5.33 0.83
CA GLU A 194 -28.49 -4.38 1.20
C GLU A 194 -27.93 -4.68 2.58
N VAL A 195 -26.61 -4.85 2.66
CA VAL A 195 -25.90 -5.17 3.90
C VAL A 195 -24.69 -4.25 4.06
N ALA A 196 -24.42 -3.83 5.29
CA ALA A 196 -23.20 -3.09 5.61
C ALA A 196 -22.00 -4.05 5.58
N LYS A 197 -20.97 -3.69 4.83
CA LYS A 197 -19.71 -4.41 4.73
C LYS A 197 -18.53 -3.49 4.99
N PRO A 198 -17.41 -4.03 5.49
CA PRO A 198 -16.19 -3.26 5.69
C PRO A 198 -15.70 -2.62 4.38
N ALA A 199 -15.20 -1.39 4.46
CA ALA A 199 -14.78 -0.61 3.29
C ALA A 199 -13.35 -0.94 2.82
N SER A 200 -12.50 -1.46 3.72
CA SER A 200 -11.08 -1.74 3.44
C SER A 200 -10.83 -2.65 2.24
N PRO A 201 -11.62 -3.72 1.94
CA PRO A 201 -11.34 -4.55 0.78
C PRO A 201 -11.57 -3.81 -0.53
N ARG A 202 -12.66 -3.03 -0.62
CA ARG A 202 -12.96 -2.21 -1.80
C ARG A 202 -11.93 -1.09 -1.98
N VAL A 203 -11.46 -0.48 -0.89
CA VAL A 203 -10.40 0.54 -1.00
C VAL A 203 -9.05 -0.07 -1.34
N ALA A 204 -8.70 -1.25 -0.84
CA ALA A 204 -7.51 -1.99 -1.27
C ALA A 204 -7.56 -2.33 -2.76
N GLY A 205 -8.70 -2.84 -3.24
CA GLY A 205 -8.94 -3.09 -4.66
C GLY A 205 -8.88 -1.81 -5.50
N LEU A 206 -9.42 -0.70 -5.00
CA LEU A 206 -9.37 0.61 -5.66
C LEU A 206 -7.92 1.08 -5.81
N MET A 207 -7.13 0.98 -4.74
CA MET A 207 -5.70 1.30 -4.78
C MET A 207 -4.97 0.44 -5.81
N ALA A 208 -5.24 -0.87 -5.87
CA ALA A 208 -4.66 -1.75 -6.87
C ALA A 208 -5.07 -1.38 -8.31
N ARG A 209 -6.31 -0.92 -8.50
CA ARG A 209 -6.81 -0.43 -9.80
C ARG A 209 -6.10 0.86 -10.21
N ILE A 210 -5.95 1.81 -9.28
CA ILE A 210 -5.28 3.10 -9.53
C ILE A 210 -3.80 2.89 -9.84
N ASP A 211 -3.13 2.00 -9.10
CA ASP A 211 -1.74 1.62 -9.37
C ASP A 211 -1.53 1.13 -10.80
N LYS A 212 -2.50 0.37 -11.34
CA LYS A 212 -2.45 -0.16 -12.71
C LYS A 212 -2.76 0.92 -13.75
N THR A 213 -3.77 1.76 -13.50
CA THR A 213 -4.27 2.72 -14.49
C THR A 213 -3.46 4.01 -14.53
N TYR A 214 -3.10 4.55 -13.37
CA TYR A 214 -2.43 5.85 -13.22
C TYR A 214 -1.01 5.72 -12.64
N GLY A 215 -0.81 4.75 -11.75
CA GLY A 215 0.47 4.50 -11.09
C GLY A 215 0.39 4.70 -9.57
N TRP A 216 1.30 4.06 -8.85
CA TRP A 216 1.33 4.02 -7.38
C TRP A 216 1.55 5.37 -6.68
N HIS A 217 1.99 6.39 -7.42
CA HIS A 217 2.21 7.75 -6.93
C HIS A 217 0.91 8.57 -6.90
N TYR A 218 -0.17 8.10 -7.54
CA TYR A 218 -1.46 8.76 -7.46
C TYR A 218 -2.13 8.53 -6.10
N SER A 219 -2.80 9.57 -5.61
CA SER A 219 -3.68 9.46 -4.45
C SER A 219 -4.90 8.60 -4.79
N PRO A 220 -5.36 7.71 -3.90
CA PRO A 220 -6.58 6.96 -4.14
C PRO A 220 -7.86 7.80 -3.99
N SER A 221 -7.77 8.99 -3.40
CA SER A 221 -8.88 9.93 -3.23
C SER A 221 -9.46 10.40 -4.57
N ASN A 222 -10.74 10.77 -4.58
CA ASN A 222 -11.53 11.25 -5.71
C ASN A 222 -11.73 10.25 -6.86
N HIS A 223 -11.55 8.95 -6.60
CA HIS A 223 -11.83 7.90 -7.56
C HIS A 223 -13.07 7.11 -7.19
N GLU A 224 -13.82 6.69 -8.20
CA GLU A 224 -15.07 5.95 -8.04
C GLU A 224 -14.84 4.55 -7.44
N ILE A 225 -15.61 4.18 -6.43
CA ILE A 225 -15.59 2.85 -5.81
C ILE A 225 -16.75 2.04 -6.40
N TYR A 226 -16.42 0.91 -7.04
CA TYR A 226 -17.43 0.01 -7.62
C TYR A 226 -18.06 -0.90 -6.56
N GLY A 227 -19.25 -1.44 -6.85
CA GLY A 227 -19.93 -2.40 -5.98
C GLY A 227 -20.42 -1.81 -4.65
N VAL A 228 -20.64 -0.49 -4.60
CA VAL A 228 -21.18 0.24 -3.43
C VAL A 228 -22.53 0.82 -3.81
N THR A 229 -23.54 0.61 -2.95
CA THR A 229 -24.89 1.18 -3.12
C THR A 229 -25.17 2.32 -2.13
N GLY A 230 -24.36 2.44 -1.08
CA GLY A 230 -24.51 3.44 -0.03
C GLY A 230 -23.34 3.44 0.95
N THR A 231 -23.39 4.35 1.92
CA THR A 231 -22.56 4.31 3.13
C THR A 231 -23.44 3.90 4.32
N GLU A 232 -22.89 3.14 5.27
CA GLU A 232 -23.65 2.69 6.45
C GLU A 232 -24.12 3.89 7.28
N ARG A 233 -23.23 4.88 7.46
CA ARG A 233 -23.57 6.19 8.00
C ARG A 233 -23.55 7.22 6.87
N PRO A 234 -24.57 8.10 6.76
CA PRO A 234 -24.54 9.19 5.79
C PRO A 234 -23.37 10.15 6.06
N ILE A 235 -22.56 10.38 5.04
CA ILE A 235 -21.50 11.41 5.04
C ILE A 235 -21.94 12.51 4.10
N ASP A 236 -22.25 13.69 4.65
CA ASP A 236 -22.51 14.87 3.85
C ASP A 236 -21.21 15.41 3.24
N PHE A 237 -21.36 15.94 2.02
CA PHE A 237 -20.29 16.51 1.24
C PHE A 237 -20.83 17.72 0.47
N GLU A 238 -20.12 18.84 0.57
CA GLU A 238 -20.39 20.05 -0.19
C GLU A 238 -19.09 20.55 -0.83
N LEU A 239 -19.16 21.06 -2.07
CA LEU A 239 -17.98 21.51 -2.81
C LEU A 239 -17.33 22.78 -2.24
N ASN A 240 -18.13 23.63 -1.59
CA ASN A 240 -17.69 24.93 -1.06
C ASN A 240 -18.42 25.24 0.25
N GLY A 241 -18.31 24.32 1.22
CA GLY A 241 -18.96 24.41 2.52
C GLY A 241 -18.28 23.53 3.57
N GLU A 242 -18.59 23.78 4.83
CA GLU A 242 -18.21 22.89 5.94
C GLU A 242 -19.14 21.68 5.93
N CYS A 243 -18.57 20.48 5.85
CA CYS A 243 -19.33 19.23 5.80
C CYS A 243 -18.66 18.16 6.66
N ARG A 244 -19.40 17.10 7.02
CA ARG A 244 -18.86 15.97 7.79
C ARG A 244 -17.67 15.32 7.09
N ALA A 245 -17.67 15.24 5.76
CA ALA A 245 -16.52 14.75 5.01
C ALA A 245 -15.26 15.59 5.29
N ASN A 246 -15.38 16.93 5.39
CA ASN A 246 -14.26 17.80 5.74
C ASN A 246 -13.84 17.60 7.20
N TYR A 247 -14.81 17.55 8.13
CA TYR A 247 -14.57 17.33 9.56
C TYR A 247 -13.83 16.01 9.86
N LEU A 248 -14.17 14.92 9.17
CA LEU A 248 -13.44 13.65 9.32
C LEU A 248 -12.07 13.70 8.65
N ASN A 249 -11.96 14.34 7.48
CA ASN A 249 -10.69 14.44 6.75
C ASN A 249 -9.65 15.29 7.47
N GLU A 250 -10.02 16.41 8.10
CA GLU A 250 -9.09 17.19 8.93
C GLU A 250 -8.53 16.38 10.11
N ASN A 251 -9.31 15.39 10.58
CA ASN A 251 -8.92 14.43 11.61
C ASN A 251 -8.25 13.17 11.02
N LYS A 252 -7.76 13.22 9.78
CA LYS A 252 -7.01 12.15 9.09
C LYS A 252 -7.82 10.86 8.91
N ILE A 253 -9.13 10.99 8.73
CA ILE A 253 -10.04 9.88 8.45
C ILE A 253 -10.59 10.07 7.05
N SER A 254 -10.36 9.07 6.19
CA SER A 254 -10.88 9.09 4.84
C SER A 254 -12.31 8.58 4.80
N THR A 255 -13.14 9.23 4.00
CA THR A 255 -14.58 8.98 3.90
C THR A 255 -14.98 8.50 2.52
N ILE A 256 -16.26 8.17 2.35
CA ILE A 256 -16.85 7.84 1.06
C ILE A 256 -17.98 8.81 0.82
N ILE A 257 -17.91 9.56 -0.29
CA ILE A 257 -18.90 10.56 -0.68
C ILE A 257 -19.64 10.10 -1.92
N ASN A 258 -20.85 10.59 -2.14
CA ASN A 258 -21.58 10.40 -3.40
C ASN A 258 -21.60 11.70 -4.20
N GLN A 259 -20.69 11.81 -5.17
CA GLN A 259 -20.56 12.97 -6.05
C GLN A 259 -20.33 12.46 -7.49
N SER A 260 -21.42 12.31 -8.24
CA SER A 260 -21.40 11.61 -9.54
C SER A 260 -20.82 10.20 -9.42
N GLY A 261 -21.43 9.40 -8.54
CA GLY A 261 -20.96 8.08 -8.12
C GLY A 261 -20.31 8.10 -6.74
N PHE A 262 -20.23 6.92 -6.10
CA PHE A 262 -19.54 6.77 -4.82
C PHE A 262 -18.03 6.87 -5.03
N ARG A 263 -17.36 7.73 -4.25
CA ARG A 263 -15.94 8.01 -4.37
C ARG A 263 -15.24 7.94 -3.02
N LEU A 264 -14.02 7.45 -3.02
CA LEU A 264 -13.13 7.60 -1.85
C LEU A 264 -12.77 9.08 -1.69
N TRP A 265 -12.82 9.60 -0.48
CA TRP A 265 -12.58 11.01 -0.19
C TRP A 265 -11.69 11.18 1.03
N GLY A 266 -10.40 11.40 0.78
CA GLY A 266 -9.38 11.54 1.79
C GLY A 266 -8.05 10.92 1.34
N ASN A 267 -6.95 11.59 1.64
CA ASN A 267 -5.61 11.19 1.18
C ASN A 267 -4.55 11.27 2.29
N LEU A 268 -4.97 11.61 3.51
CA LEU A 268 -4.10 11.70 4.67
C LEU A 268 -3.96 10.35 5.35
N THR A 269 -2.76 10.09 5.86
CA THR A 269 -2.41 8.99 6.75
C THR A 269 -2.46 9.48 8.18
N CYS A 270 -2.35 8.57 9.15
CA CYS A 270 -2.25 8.93 10.56
C CYS A 270 -0.86 9.48 10.97
N SER A 271 0.02 9.86 10.03
CA SER A 271 1.34 10.40 10.35
C SER A 271 1.28 11.60 11.28
N ASN A 272 2.07 11.60 12.35
CA ASN A 272 2.28 12.81 13.18
C ASN A 272 3.25 13.80 12.53
N ASP A 273 4.09 13.35 11.59
CA ASP A 273 4.97 14.22 10.82
C ASP A 273 4.23 14.75 9.57
N PRO A 274 4.01 16.07 9.44
CA PRO A 274 3.39 16.68 8.27
C PRO A 274 4.14 16.39 6.95
N LYS A 275 5.43 16.07 6.98
CA LYS A 275 6.19 15.69 5.78
C LYS A 275 5.67 14.41 5.14
N TRP A 276 5.18 13.48 5.96
CA TRP A 276 4.71 12.16 5.55
C TRP A 276 3.19 12.01 5.63
N GLN A 277 2.45 13.12 5.68
CA GLN A 277 1.00 13.08 5.89
C GLN A 277 0.25 12.44 4.72
N PHE A 278 0.70 12.57 3.48
CA PHE A 278 0.00 12.03 2.31
C PHE A 278 0.33 10.56 2.06
N LEU A 279 -0.71 9.75 1.83
CA LEU A 279 -0.55 8.33 1.52
C LEU A 279 0.29 8.11 0.26
N SER A 280 0.03 8.89 -0.80
CA SER A 280 0.79 8.79 -2.05
C SER A 280 2.29 9.08 -1.88
N VAL A 281 2.64 10.01 -1.00
CA VAL A 281 4.04 10.37 -0.68
C VAL A 281 4.74 9.21 0.03
N ARG A 282 4.11 8.63 1.06
CA ARG A 282 4.66 7.46 1.76
C ARG A 282 4.83 6.26 0.82
N ARG A 283 3.81 5.97 0.01
CA ARG A 283 3.86 4.88 -0.99
C ARG A 283 4.94 5.11 -2.04
N THR A 284 5.12 6.35 -2.49
CA THR A 284 6.19 6.71 -3.43
C THR A 284 7.56 6.36 -2.88
N ALA A 285 7.84 6.81 -1.66
CA ALA A 285 9.10 6.54 -0.99
C ALA A 285 9.34 5.03 -0.79
N ASP A 286 8.31 4.28 -0.39
CA ASP A 286 8.42 2.82 -0.23
C ASP A 286 8.72 2.12 -1.57
N MET A 287 8.08 2.54 -2.67
CA MET A 287 8.35 1.97 -4.00
C MET A 287 9.77 2.25 -4.48
N LEU A 288 10.30 3.46 -4.26
CA LEU A 288 11.68 3.77 -4.61
C LEU A 288 12.65 2.90 -3.81
N ASN A 289 12.54 2.91 -2.48
CA ASN A 289 13.44 2.18 -1.59
C ASN A 289 13.49 0.68 -1.91
N GLU A 290 12.32 0.06 -2.05
CA GLU A 290 12.23 -1.38 -2.32
C GLU A 290 12.72 -1.77 -3.71
N SER A 291 12.53 -0.89 -4.71
CA SER A 291 13.06 -1.12 -6.06
C SER A 291 14.58 -1.07 -6.09
N LEU A 292 15.18 -0.16 -5.32
CA LEU A 292 16.63 -0.10 -5.18
C LEU A 292 17.19 -1.33 -4.47
N LEU A 293 16.58 -1.77 -3.36
CA LEU A 293 17.00 -2.98 -2.65
C LEU A 293 16.94 -4.22 -3.55
N TYR A 294 15.81 -4.43 -4.22
CA TYR A 294 15.63 -5.59 -5.09
C TYR A 294 16.61 -5.60 -6.28
N ALA A 295 16.83 -4.44 -6.91
CA ALA A 295 17.67 -4.36 -8.10
C ALA A 295 19.18 -4.44 -7.84
N HIS A 296 19.64 -4.24 -6.61
CA HIS A 296 21.08 -4.25 -6.27
C HIS A 296 21.53 -5.50 -5.54
N ASN A 297 20.70 -6.55 -5.45
CA ASN A 297 21.12 -7.81 -4.83
C ASN A 297 22.34 -8.43 -5.54
N TRP A 298 22.52 -8.20 -6.85
CA TRP A 298 23.70 -8.64 -7.61
C TRP A 298 25.01 -7.95 -7.18
N ALA A 299 24.91 -6.78 -6.53
CA ALA A 299 26.04 -5.97 -6.12
C ALA A 299 26.62 -6.44 -4.77
N VAL A 300 25.87 -7.24 -4.02
CA VAL A 300 26.34 -7.90 -2.81
C VAL A 300 27.50 -8.84 -3.17
N ASP A 301 28.55 -8.86 -2.33
CA ASP A 301 29.78 -9.65 -2.48
C ASP A 301 30.67 -9.32 -3.70
N ARG A 302 30.35 -8.27 -4.47
CA ARG A 302 31.24 -7.79 -5.53
C ARG A 302 32.35 -6.91 -4.97
N GLY A 303 33.52 -6.97 -5.61
CA GLY A 303 34.65 -6.12 -5.24
C GLY A 303 34.34 -4.63 -5.40
N ILE A 304 34.58 -3.86 -4.35
CA ILE A 304 34.37 -2.41 -4.34
C ILE A 304 35.51 -1.74 -5.14
N SER A 305 35.26 -1.52 -6.41
CA SER A 305 36.14 -0.78 -7.32
C SER A 305 35.51 0.56 -7.70
N LYS A 306 36.29 1.49 -8.25
CA LYS A 306 35.75 2.75 -8.75
C LYS A 306 34.63 2.53 -9.79
N THR A 307 34.83 1.58 -10.71
CA THR A 307 33.84 1.20 -11.72
C THR A 307 32.55 0.68 -11.08
N PHE A 308 32.65 -0.11 -10.01
CA PHE A 308 31.47 -0.58 -9.26
C PHE A 308 30.65 0.58 -8.70
N VAL A 309 31.31 1.60 -8.12
CA VAL A 309 30.63 2.79 -7.59
C VAL A 309 29.95 3.57 -8.71
N ASP A 310 30.67 3.83 -9.81
CA ASP A 310 30.16 4.55 -10.97
C ASP A 310 28.95 3.82 -11.60
N ASP A 311 29.01 2.50 -11.73
CA ASP A 311 27.94 1.66 -12.28
C ASP A 311 26.65 1.74 -11.45
N ILE A 312 26.75 1.68 -10.12
CA ILE A 312 25.60 1.82 -9.21
C ILE A 312 25.01 3.23 -9.34
N VAL A 313 25.83 4.27 -9.22
CA VAL A 313 25.37 5.66 -9.31
C VAL A 313 24.71 5.92 -10.67
N MET A 314 25.26 5.40 -11.76
CA MET A 314 24.66 5.52 -13.09
C MET A 314 23.34 4.77 -13.21
N SER A 315 23.26 3.54 -12.68
CA SER A 315 22.04 2.72 -12.67
C SER A 315 20.90 3.40 -11.91
N VAL A 316 21.17 3.84 -10.67
CA VAL A 316 20.18 4.52 -9.82
C VAL A 316 19.72 5.83 -10.45
N ASN A 317 20.65 6.66 -10.94
CA ASN A 317 20.26 7.91 -11.60
C ASN A 317 19.50 7.67 -12.92
N GLY A 318 19.81 6.61 -13.66
CA GLY A 318 19.02 6.19 -14.82
C GLY A 318 17.58 5.84 -14.46
N PHE A 319 17.38 5.10 -13.38
CA PHE A 319 16.06 4.78 -12.85
C PHE A 319 15.28 6.02 -12.42
N LEU A 320 15.89 6.90 -11.61
CA LEU A 320 15.24 8.14 -11.15
C LEU A 320 14.83 9.04 -12.34
N ARG A 321 15.70 9.20 -13.36
CA ARG A 321 15.35 9.91 -14.60
C ARG A 321 14.17 9.27 -15.33
N SER A 322 14.09 7.93 -15.38
CA SER A 322 12.96 7.24 -15.99
C SER A 322 11.64 7.51 -15.26
N LEU A 323 11.67 7.61 -13.93
CA LEU A 323 10.50 7.94 -13.11
C LEU A 323 10.06 9.39 -13.31
N VAL A 324 11.00 10.32 -13.43
CA VAL A 324 10.71 11.73 -13.77
C VAL A 324 10.07 11.83 -15.15
N ALA A 325 10.61 11.14 -16.15
CA ALA A 325 10.04 11.13 -17.50
C ALA A 325 8.61 10.55 -17.56
N GLN A 326 8.30 9.62 -16.65
CA GLN A 326 6.95 9.05 -16.47
C GLN A 326 6.02 9.92 -15.59
N GLY A 327 6.50 11.05 -15.05
CA GLY A 327 5.74 11.91 -14.14
C GLY A 327 5.48 11.32 -12.75
N ARG A 328 6.20 10.26 -12.35
CA ARG A 328 5.98 9.57 -11.06
C ARG A 328 6.61 10.29 -9.87
N ILE A 329 7.71 11.00 -10.11
CA ILE A 329 8.41 11.86 -9.16
C ILE A 329 8.79 13.16 -9.85
N LEU A 330 9.00 14.24 -9.09
CA LEU A 330 9.43 15.53 -9.62
C LEU A 330 10.94 15.57 -9.89
N GLY A 331 11.72 14.81 -9.13
CA GLY A 331 13.18 14.76 -9.26
C GLY A 331 13.81 13.77 -8.28
N GLY A 332 15.08 13.48 -8.49
CA GLY A 332 15.92 12.70 -7.58
C GLY A 332 17.31 12.48 -8.14
N LYS A 333 18.29 12.31 -7.25
CA LYS A 333 19.70 12.09 -7.58
C LYS A 333 20.33 11.13 -6.58
N CYS A 334 21.19 10.25 -7.08
CA CYS A 334 22.05 9.37 -6.28
C CYS A 334 23.52 9.76 -6.42
N TRP A 335 24.28 9.65 -5.34
CA TRP A 335 25.72 9.88 -5.28
C TRP A 335 26.37 9.01 -4.20
N ALA A 336 27.68 8.76 -4.34
CA ALA A 336 28.50 8.20 -3.29
C ALA A 336 29.27 9.34 -2.61
N ASP A 337 29.04 9.54 -1.31
CA ASP A 337 29.67 10.61 -0.56
C ASP A 337 31.08 10.19 -0.10
N PRO A 338 32.17 10.88 -0.48
CA PRO A 338 33.52 10.54 -0.02
C PRO A 338 33.67 10.57 1.50
N GLU A 339 32.90 11.41 2.21
CA GLU A 339 32.98 11.52 3.68
C GLU A 339 32.42 10.29 4.39
N LEU A 340 31.41 9.64 3.78
CA LEU A 340 30.80 8.40 4.30
C LEU A 340 31.56 7.13 3.86
N ASN A 341 32.53 7.27 2.96
CA ASN A 341 33.24 6.16 2.31
C ASN A 341 34.76 6.27 2.52
N SER A 342 35.18 6.31 3.78
CA SER A 342 36.60 6.35 4.16
C SER A 342 37.34 5.05 3.77
N GLU A 343 38.67 5.09 3.69
CA GLU A 343 39.49 3.91 3.40
C GLU A 343 39.22 2.74 4.37
N ASN A 344 38.93 3.04 5.65
CA ASN A 344 38.60 2.04 6.66
C ASN A 344 37.24 1.37 6.39
N GLU A 345 36.22 2.13 5.96
CA GLU A 345 34.91 1.57 5.61
C GLU A 345 35.03 0.64 4.40
N ILE A 346 35.76 1.10 3.37
CA ILE A 346 35.98 0.30 2.16
C ILE A 346 36.80 -0.96 2.47
N ALA A 347 37.82 -0.87 3.33
CA ALA A 347 38.60 -2.02 3.79
C ALA A 347 37.74 -3.02 4.59
N ASN A 348 36.72 -2.56 5.31
CA ASN A 348 35.72 -3.39 5.98
C ASN A 348 34.64 -3.94 5.03
N GLY A 349 34.72 -3.63 3.72
CA GLY A 349 33.74 -4.05 2.73
C GLY A 349 32.43 -3.25 2.79
N HIS A 350 32.42 -2.09 3.44
CA HIS A 350 31.25 -1.23 3.57
C HIS A 350 31.32 -0.04 2.61
N ILE A 351 30.23 0.22 1.91
CA ILE A 351 30.05 1.39 1.04
C ILE A 351 28.65 1.94 1.19
N THR A 352 28.55 3.26 1.32
CA THR A 352 27.31 4.01 1.48
C THR A 352 27.00 4.84 0.24
N PHE A 353 25.80 4.67 -0.29
CA PHE A 353 25.23 5.50 -1.35
C PHE A 353 24.09 6.34 -0.77
N SER A 354 24.12 7.64 -1.06
CA SER A 354 23.05 8.57 -0.72
C SER A 354 22.18 8.81 -1.94
N PHE A 355 20.88 8.99 -1.74
CA PHE A 355 19.99 9.48 -2.77
C PHE A 355 18.89 10.36 -2.22
N ASP A 356 18.50 11.36 -3.01
CA ASP A 356 17.34 12.20 -2.75
C ASP A 356 16.23 11.92 -3.77
N PHE A 357 15.01 12.31 -3.42
CA PHE A 357 13.88 12.33 -4.33
C PHE A 357 12.82 13.33 -3.85
N THR A 358 12.06 13.85 -4.80
CA THR A 358 10.87 14.68 -4.53
C THR A 358 9.65 13.99 -5.13
N PRO A 359 8.66 13.56 -4.32
CA PRO A 359 7.45 12.92 -4.82
C PRO A 359 6.52 13.95 -5.48
N VAL A 360 5.54 13.46 -6.24
CA VAL A 360 4.41 14.28 -6.68
C VAL A 360 3.42 14.42 -5.52
N TYR A 361 3.06 15.67 -5.19
CA TYR A 361 2.09 15.96 -4.13
C TYR A 361 0.67 16.01 -4.69
N PRO A 362 -0.34 15.44 -4.01
CA PRO A 362 -1.72 15.54 -4.44
C PRO A 362 -2.22 16.98 -4.27
N SER A 363 -2.98 17.48 -5.24
CA SER A 363 -3.69 18.75 -5.12
C SER A 363 -4.93 18.56 -4.23
N GLN A 364 -4.76 18.72 -2.91
CA GLN A 364 -5.82 18.50 -1.92
C GLN A 364 -6.83 19.67 -1.89
N HIS A 365 -6.38 20.89 -2.14
CA HIS A 365 -7.20 22.10 -2.11
C HIS A 365 -6.79 23.01 -3.28
N ILE A 366 -7.77 23.40 -4.09
CA ILE A 366 -7.64 24.34 -5.21
C ILE A 366 -8.51 25.57 -4.89
N THR A 367 -7.91 26.76 -4.91
CA THR A 367 -8.61 28.03 -4.65
C THR A 367 -8.67 28.87 -5.92
N PHE A 368 -9.87 29.33 -6.29
CA PHE A 368 -10.09 30.29 -7.38
C PHE A 368 -10.47 31.66 -6.80
N ASN A 369 -9.67 32.69 -7.10
CA ASN A 369 -9.98 34.06 -6.71
C ASN A 369 -10.81 34.74 -7.81
N SER A 370 -12.09 34.97 -7.54
CA SER A 370 -12.99 35.65 -8.48
C SER A 370 -12.91 37.16 -8.29
N HIS A 371 -12.63 37.89 -9.37
CA HIS A 371 -12.59 39.35 -9.41
C HIS A 371 -13.66 39.88 -10.37
N LEU A 372 -14.64 40.62 -9.84
CA LEU A 372 -15.56 41.39 -10.66
C LEU A 372 -14.88 42.69 -11.06
N VAL A 373 -14.65 42.88 -12.37
CA VAL A 373 -14.06 44.10 -12.93
C VAL A 373 -15.04 44.78 -13.88
N ASN A 374 -15.03 46.11 -13.89
CA ASN A 374 -15.86 46.91 -14.79
C ASN A 374 -15.12 47.30 -16.08
N ASP A 375 -13.85 46.93 -16.22
CA ASP A 375 -12.98 47.33 -17.33
C ASP A 375 -13.56 46.92 -18.70
N TYR A 376 -14.19 45.74 -18.77
CA TYR A 376 -14.85 45.22 -19.97
C TYR A 376 -16.17 45.93 -20.32
N ILE A 377 -16.75 46.71 -19.40
CA ILE A 377 -17.95 47.51 -19.69
C ILE A 377 -17.60 48.64 -20.65
N SER A 378 -16.35 49.15 -20.60
CA SER A 378 -15.88 50.16 -21.54
C SER A 378 -15.77 49.66 -22.99
N GLU A 379 -15.78 48.34 -23.23
CA GLU A 379 -15.78 47.77 -24.59
C GLU A 379 -17.17 47.74 -25.24
N ILE A 380 -18.23 48.03 -24.48
CA ILE A 380 -19.61 48.00 -24.98
C ILE A 380 -19.97 49.29 -25.74
N PHE A 381 -19.34 50.44 -25.42
CA PHE A 381 -19.63 51.74 -26.04
C PHE A 381 -18.38 52.53 -26.43
#